data_AF-A0A6L7LBK1-F1
#
_entry.id   AF-A0A6L7LBK1-F1
#
_cell.length_a   1.000
_cell.length_b   1.000
_cell.length_c   1.000
_cell.angle_alpha   90.00
_cell.angle_beta   90.00
_cell.angle_gamma   90.00
#
_symmetry.space_group_name_H-M   'P 1'
#
loop_
_entity.id
_entity.type
_entity.pdbx_description
1 polymer ?
#
loop_
_entity_poly.entity_id
_entity_poly.type
_entity_poly.pdbx_seq_one_letter_code
_entity_poly.pdbx_strand_id
1 'polypeptide(L)'
;MTTHTDTNNTLTLEHLDGFRDGFASDPQNRLMQNTVTQRDVNEVALDHDIVTNASHTFSMLLDEWATTDQGFSGRCWLFSGLNLFRVDTMNSLNTRRFEYSQSYMMFWDKVERANFILEAVIETADRPTDDRIIQHLMTAPVEDAGQWDMFVNLVDKYGVVPKEAMPETESSGNTRQMNNSLYYQVRQGAAKIRSLYKEEAGLDAMRQAKMDTLTTVYRILCIHLGNPPSIVDWQWRDRDGKFHRDGELTPLDFADRYISTDYRDMV
;
A
#
# COMPACT_ATOMS: atom_id res chain seq x y z
N MET A 1 -39.98 -16.52 36.51
CA MET A 1 -40.14 -15.65 35.33
C MET A 1 -39.70 -16.43 34.12
N THR A 2 -40.63 -17.07 33.44
CA THR A 2 -40.43 -17.72 32.14
C THR A 2 -40.34 -16.61 31.10
N THR A 3 -39.14 -16.38 30.58
CA THR A 3 -38.94 -15.57 29.39
C THR A 3 -39.62 -16.29 28.22
N HIS A 4 -40.79 -15.80 27.81
CA HIS A 4 -41.34 -16.09 26.50
C HIS A 4 -40.34 -15.56 25.47
N THR A 5 -39.54 -16.43 24.88
CA THR A 5 -38.84 -16.14 23.64
C THR A 5 -39.91 -15.95 22.57
N ASP A 6 -40.12 -14.71 22.17
CA ASP A 6 -40.97 -14.34 21.04
C ASP A 6 -40.38 -14.94 19.76
N THR A 7 -40.95 -16.06 19.31
CA THR A 7 -40.48 -16.83 18.16
C THR A 7 -40.75 -16.13 16.82
N ASN A 8 -41.49 -15.00 16.82
CA ASN A 8 -41.90 -14.30 15.59
C ASN A 8 -40.76 -13.68 14.78
N ASN A 9 -39.58 -13.45 15.38
CA ASN A 9 -38.42 -12.90 14.68
C ASN A 9 -37.36 -13.96 14.34
N THR A 10 -37.71 -15.25 14.47
CA THR A 10 -36.78 -16.35 14.19
C THR A 10 -37.05 -17.00 12.83
N LEU A 11 -36.00 -17.49 12.18
CA LEU A 11 -36.14 -18.24 10.93
C LEU A 11 -36.82 -19.59 11.23
N THR A 12 -38.00 -19.82 10.67
CA THR A 12 -38.78 -21.05 10.86
C THR A 12 -38.45 -22.08 9.78
N LEU A 13 -38.81 -23.35 10.02
CA LEU A 13 -38.70 -24.40 9.00
C LEU A 13 -39.58 -24.11 7.79
N GLU A 14 -40.76 -23.50 8.00
CA GLU A 14 -41.66 -23.09 6.92
C GLU A 14 -41.01 -22.02 6.01
N HIS A 15 -40.27 -21.05 6.57
CA HIS A 15 -39.49 -20.11 5.76
C HIS A 15 -38.43 -20.84 4.92
N LEU A 16 -37.73 -21.82 5.49
CA LEU A 16 -36.71 -22.59 4.79
C LEU A 16 -37.30 -23.46 3.67
N ASP A 17 -38.46 -24.07 3.90
CA ASP A 17 -39.17 -24.83 2.87
C ASP A 17 -39.62 -23.90 1.75
N GLY A 18 -40.16 -22.71 2.08
CA GLY A 18 -40.46 -21.67 1.09
C GLY A 18 -39.25 -21.21 0.27
N PHE A 19 -38.06 -21.08 0.89
CA PHE A 19 -36.82 -20.77 0.17
C PHE A 19 -36.40 -21.89 -0.78
N ARG A 20 -36.51 -23.16 -0.36
CA ARG A 20 -36.19 -24.33 -1.20
C ARG A 20 -37.14 -24.42 -2.39
N ASP A 21 -38.42 -24.23 -2.15
CA ASP A 21 -39.44 -24.27 -3.20
C ASP A 21 -39.25 -23.11 -4.19
N GLY A 22 -39.02 -21.90 -3.68
CA GLY A 22 -38.71 -20.74 -4.52
C GLY A 22 -37.47 -20.97 -5.39
N PHE A 23 -36.38 -21.49 -4.80
CA PHE A 23 -35.17 -21.82 -5.55
C PHE A 23 -35.40 -22.91 -6.60
N ALA A 24 -36.08 -24.00 -6.24
CA ALA A 24 -36.32 -25.14 -7.12
C ALA A 24 -37.32 -24.81 -8.25
N SER A 25 -38.18 -23.82 -8.06
CA SER A 25 -39.18 -23.39 -9.05
C SER A 25 -38.60 -22.68 -10.26
N ASP A 26 -37.42 -22.07 -10.14
CA ASP A 26 -36.75 -21.36 -11.22
C ASP A 26 -35.65 -22.25 -11.86
N PRO A 27 -35.80 -22.67 -13.13
CA PRO A 27 -34.77 -23.45 -13.81
C PRO A 27 -33.44 -22.69 -13.96
N GLN A 28 -33.44 -21.34 -13.98
CA GLN A 28 -32.22 -20.55 -14.05
C GLN A 28 -31.37 -20.74 -12.78
N ASN A 29 -32.00 -20.84 -11.61
CA ASN A 29 -31.30 -21.11 -10.34
C ASN A 29 -30.56 -22.44 -10.38
N ARG A 30 -31.18 -23.50 -10.92
CA ARG A 30 -30.53 -24.82 -11.08
C ARG A 30 -29.39 -24.76 -12.09
N LEU A 31 -29.57 -24.05 -13.19
CA LEU A 31 -28.52 -23.83 -14.18
C LEU A 31 -27.31 -23.11 -13.56
N MET A 32 -27.55 -21.99 -12.88
CA MET A 32 -26.49 -21.22 -12.21
C MET A 32 -25.81 -22.03 -11.10
N GLN A 33 -26.56 -22.80 -10.29
CA GLN A 33 -25.99 -23.69 -9.29
C GLN A 33 -25.03 -24.71 -9.89
N ASN A 34 -25.44 -25.40 -10.95
CA ASN A 34 -24.59 -26.40 -11.60
C ASN A 34 -23.29 -25.77 -12.14
N THR A 35 -23.34 -24.53 -12.62
CA THR A 35 -22.18 -23.85 -13.18
C THR A 35 -21.27 -23.26 -12.10
N VAL A 36 -21.81 -22.44 -11.20
CA VAL A 36 -21.04 -21.69 -10.18
C VAL A 36 -20.47 -22.61 -9.09
N THR A 37 -21.06 -23.78 -8.86
CA THR A 37 -20.45 -24.77 -7.94
C THR A 37 -19.19 -25.43 -8.48
N GLN A 38 -18.88 -25.26 -9.77
CA GLN A 38 -17.74 -25.88 -10.45
C GLN A 38 -16.76 -24.88 -11.06
N ARG A 39 -17.12 -23.58 -11.13
CA ARG A 39 -16.37 -22.52 -11.81
C ARG A 39 -16.36 -21.23 -11.00
N ASP A 40 -15.36 -20.37 -11.25
CA ASP A 40 -15.34 -19.03 -10.66
C ASP A 40 -16.54 -18.22 -11.17
N VAL A 41 -17.25 -17.55 -10.27
CA VAL A 41 -18.47 -16.81 -10.62
C VAL A 41 -18.21 -15.69 -11.63
N ASN A 42 -17.01 -15.09 -11.61
CA ASN A 42 -16.66 -14.02 -12.54
C ASN A 42 -16.43 -14.54 -13.96
N GLU A 43 -15.92 -15.78 -14.11
CA GLU A 43 -15.83 -16.44 -15.42
C GLU A 43 -17.22 -16.71 -16.00
N VAL A 44 -18.17 -17.09 -15.15
CA VAL A 44 -19.56 -17.37 -15.54
C VAL A 44 -20.33 -16.09 -15.88
N ALA A 45 -20.09 -15.02 -15.13
CA ALA A 45 -20.76 -13.74 -15.28
C ALA A 45 -20.18 -12.86 -16.41
N LEU A 46 -19.14 -13.32 -17.11
CA LEU A 46 -18.52 -12.57 -18.20
C LEU A 46 -19.53 -12.32 -19.33
N ASP A 47 -19.72 -11.05 -19.65
CA ASP A 47 -20.52 -10.63 -20.80
C ASP A 47 -19.63 -10.55 -22.05
N HIS A 48 -19.86 -11.47 -22.99
CA HIS A 48 -19.08 -11.55 -24.21
C HIS A 48 -19.27 -10.34 -25.13
N ASP A 49 -20.46 -9.73 -25.13
CA ASP A 49 -20.74 -8.56 -25.96
C ASP A 49 -19.96 -7.34 -25.44
N ILE A 50 -19.85 -7.17 -24.12
CA ILE A 50 -19.00 -6.11 -23.54
C ILE A 50 -17.53 -6.33 -23.91
N VAL A 51 -17.03 -7.56 -23.76
CA VAL A 51 -15.62 -7.89 -24.05
C VAL A 51 -15.29 -7.67 -25.53
N THR A 52 -16.17 -8.06 -26.45
CA THR A 52 -15.94 -7.91 -27.88
C THR A 52 -16.02 -6.46 -28.37
N ASN A 53 -16.79 -5.61 -27.67
CA ASN A 53 -16.93 -4.19 -28.00
C ASN A 53 -15.91 -3.28 -27.29
N ALA A 54 -15.15 -3.79 -26.32
CA ALA A 54 -14.07 -3.05 -25.67
C ALA A 54 -12.84 -2.92 -26.59
N SER A 55 -12.81 -1.88 -27.43
CA SER A 55 -11.66 -1.60 -28.28
C SER A 55 -10.49 -1.00 -27.48
N HIS A 56 -9.31 -1.59 -27.65
CA HIS A 56 -8.05 -1.09 -27.09
C HIS A 56 -7.24 -0.27 -28.12
N THR A 57 -7.92 0.35 -29.09
CA THR A 57 -7.29 1.26 -30.07
C THR A 57 -7.68 2.70 -29.76
N PHE A 58 -6.68 3.55 -29.50
CA PHE A 58 -6.88 4.94 -29.09
C PHE A 58 -6.30 5.91 -30.13
N SER A 59 -7.00 7.01 -30.40
CA SER A 59 -6.57 8.03 -31.37
C SER A 59 -5.36 8.84 -30.90
N MET A 60 -5.18 8.96 -29.58
CA MET A 60 -3.99 9.51 -28.95
C MET A 60 -3.43 8.47 -27.98
N LEU A 61 -2.19 8.05 -28.22
CA LEU A 61 -1.44 7.11 -27.39
C LEU A 61 -0.14 7.80 -27.00
N LEU A 62 0.16 7.85 -25.70
CA LEU A 62 1.33 8.55 -25.20
C LEU A 62 2.63 7.79 -25.52
N ASP A 63 2.68 6.47 -25.29
CA ASP A 63 3.76 5.57 -25.75
C ASP A 63 3.51 4.12 -25.25
N GLU A 64 4.27 3.15 -25.78
CA GLU A 64 4.30 1.75 -25.31
C GLU A 64 5.44 1.51 -24.31
N TRP A 65 5.14 1.63 -23.01
CA TRP A 65 6.10 1.34 -21.94
C TRP A 65 5.89 -0.03 -21.32
N ALA A 66 6.97 -0.63 -20.81
CA ALA A 66 6.86 -1.87 -20.05
C ALA A 66 6.03 -1.66 -18.77
N THR A 67 5.13 -2.60 -18.50
CA THR A 67 4.29 -2.60 -17.31
C THR A 67 5.12 -2.85 -16.05
N THR A 68 4.68 -2.27 -14.95
CA THR A 68 5.20 -2.53 -13.60
C THR A 68 4.26 -3.46 -12.85
N ASP A 69 4.77 -4.26 -11.91
CA ASP A 69 3.97 -5.17 -11.08
C ASP A 69 4.25 -4.93 -9.59
N GLN A 70 3.19 -4.65 -8.82
CA GLN A 70 3.28 -4.42 -7.38
C GLN A 70 3.23 -5.71 -6.55
N GLY A 71 2.94 -6.85 -7.19
CA GLY A 71 2.73 -8.12 -6.52
C GLY A 71 1.55 -8.09 -5.55
N PHE A 72 1.66 -8.88 -4.47
CA PHE A 72 0.70 -8.94 -3.37
C PHE A 72 0.96 -7.84 -2.33
N SER A 73 1.03 -6.60 -2.78
CA SER A 73 1.19 -5.40 -1.93
C SER A 73 0.12 -4.35 -2.27
N GLY A 74 -0.15 -3.42 -1.36
CA GLY A 74 -1.09 -2.30 -1.56
C GLY A 74 -0.44 -1.01 -2.08
N ARG A 75 0.61 -1.11 -2.90
CA ARG A 75 1.46 0.03 -3.32
C ARG A 75 1.04 0.74 -4.60
N CYS A 76 -0.19 0.55 -5.08
CA CYS A 76 -0.64 1.10 -6.37
C CYS A 76 -0.37 2.60 -6.52
N TRP A 77 -0.51 3.37 -5.44
CA TRP A 77 -0.23 4.80 -5.39
C TRP A 77 1.26 5.15 -5.62
N LEU A 78 2.20 4.40 -5.02
CA LEU A 78 3.64 4.57 -5.26
C LEU A 78 4.00 4.20 -6.70
N PHE A 79 3.46 3.10 -7.20
CA PHE A 79 3.69 2.67 -8.58
C PHE A 79 3.14 3.69 -9.58
N SER A 80 1.95 4.20 -9.35
CA SER A 80 1.32 5.18 -10.23
C SER A 80 2.06 6.52 -10.22
N GLY A 81 2.45 7.02 -9.04
CA GLY A 81 3.24 8.25 -8.92
C GLY A 81 4.61 8.14 -9.59
N LEU A 82 5.32 7.03 -9.39
CA LEU A 82 6.61 6.80 -10.05
C LEU A 82 6.47 6.50 -11.55
N ASN A 83 5.35 5.93 -11.98
CA ASN A 83 5.03 5.73 -13.39
C ASN A 83 4.78 7.04 -14.14
N LEU A 84 4.27 8.07 -13.44
CA LEU A 84 4.16 9.42 -14.01
C LEU A 84 5.54 9.99 -14.30
N PHE A 85 6.47 9.92 -13.34
CA PHE A 85 7.80 10.52 -13.47
C PHE A 85 8.71 9.79 -14.45
N ARG A 86 8.63 8.45 -14.51
CA ARG A 86 9.61 7.65 -15.26
C ARG A 86 9.59 7.94 -16.76
N VAL A 87 8.48 8.44 -17.30
CA VAL A 87 8.33 8.76 -18.73
C VAL A 87 9.32 9.84 -19.12
N ASP A 88 9.29 10.96 -18.39
CA ASP A 88 10.16 12.09 -18.65
C ASP A 88 11.63 11.73 -18.41
N THR A 89 11.90 10.92 -17.39
CA THR A 89 13.24 10.39 -17.11
C THR A 89 13.74 9.50 -18.26
N MET A 90 12.91 8.59 -18.79
CA MET A 90 13.31 7.74 -19.92
C MET A 90 13.63 8.55 -21.16
N ASN A 91 12.87 9.62 -21.41
CA ASN A 91 13.12 10.56 -22.50
C ASN A 91 14.44 11.30 -22.29
N SER A 92 14.67 11.83 -21.08
CA SER A 92 15.89 12.56 -20.72
C SER A 92 17.15 11.69 -20.79
N LEU A 93 17.04 10.42 -20.39
CA LEU A 93 18.14 9.44 -20.42
C LEU A 93 18.32 8.76 -21.78
N ASN A 94 17.42 8.99 -22.74
CA ASN A 94 17.35 8.25 -24.01
C ASN A 94 17.37 6.72 -23.79
N THR A 95 16.58 6.18 -22.84
CA THR A 95 16.48 4.73 -22.56
C THR A 95 15.10 4.16 -22.90
N ARG A 96 15.01 2.85 -23.18
CA ARG A 96 13.72 2.15 -23.39
C ARG A 96 13.11 1.61 -22.11
N ARG A 97 13.92 1.44 -21.07
CA ARG A 97 13.52 0.79 -19.82
C ARG A 97 14.15 1.55 -18.67
N PHE A 98 13.29 2.04 -17.79
CA PHE A 98 13.68 2.63 -16.53
C PHE A 98 12.53 2.43 -15.54
N GLU A 99 12.88 2.17 -14.30
CA GLU A 99 11.96 2.19 -13.18
C GLU A 99 12.66 2.86 -12.00
N TYR A 100 11.92 3.65 -11.24
CA TYR A 100 12.32 4.03 -9.90
C TYR A 100 12.09 2.88 -8.92
N SER A 101 12.78 2.88 -7.79
CA SER A 101 12.57 1.91 -6.73
C SER A 101 11.28 2.20 -5.96
N GLN A 102 10.26 1.36 -6.16
CA GLN A 102 9.04 1.39 -5.37
C GLN A 102 9.29 0.84 -3.94
N SER A 103 10.24 -0.09 -3.79
CA SER A 103 10.71 -0.60 -2.49
C SER A 103 11.32 0.50 -1.62
N TYR A 104 12.13 1.40 -2.22
CA TYR A 104 12.69 2.57 -1.53
C TYR A 104 11.62 3.50 -0.96
N MET A 105 10.61 3.82 -1.78
CA MET A 105 9.50 4.67 -1.35
C MET A 105 8.66 3.99 -0.26
N MET A 106 8.42 2.68 -0.38
CA MET A 106 7.72 1.90 0.64
C MET A 106 8.46 1.92 1.98
N PHE A 107 9.79 1.79 1.97
CA PHE A 107 10.60 1.82 3.18
C PHE A 107 10.34 3.10 3.98
N TRP A 108 10.44 4.25 3.33
CA TRP A 108 10.24 5.54 3.98
C TRP A 108 8.79 5.81 4.37
N ASP A 109 7.81 5.41 3.54
CA ASP A 109 6.39 5.45 3.91
C ASP A 109 6.14 4.73 5.24
N LYS A 110 6.67 3.51 5.40
CA LYS A 110 6.41 2.71 6.61
C LYS A 110 7.07 3.30 7.86
N VAL A 111 8.25 3.91 7.73
CA VAL A 111 8.89 4.64 8.85
C VAL A 111 8.06 5.85 9.24
N GLU A 112 7.68 6.69 8.27
CA GLU A 112 6.94 7.93 8.54
C GLU A 112 5.55 7.67 9.08
N ARG A 113 4.87 6.67 8.53
CA ARG A 113 3.55 6.26 8.97
C ARG A 113 3.57 5.73 10.40
N ALA A 114 4.56 4.92 10.75
CA ALA A 114 4.72 4.49 12.14
C ALA A 114 4.96 5.68 13.08
N ASN A 115 5.76 6.67 12.66
CA ASN A 115 6.00 7.88 13.45
C ASN A 115 4.72 8.71 13.61
N PHE A 116 3.98 8.92 12.52
CA PHE A 116 2.70 9.63 12.50
C PHE A 116 1.69 8.99 13.45
N ILE A 117 1.48 7.67 13.35
CA ILE A 117 0.53 6.97 14.22
C ILE A 117 0.95 7.03 15.69
N LEU A 118 2.24 6.90 16.00
CA LEU A 118 2.70 6.97 17.39
C LEU A 118 2.58 8.39 17.96
N GLU A 119 2.78 9.45 17.16
CA GLU A 119 2.50 10.82 17.60
C GLU A 119 0.99 11.02 17.81
N ALA A 120 0.13 10.51 16.91
CA ALA A 120 -1.32 10.56 17.09
C ALA A 120 -1.76 9.83 18.37
N VAL A 121 -1.08 8.74 18.77
CA VAL A 121 -1.33 8.05 20.05
C VAL A 121 -0.91 8.92 21.24
N ILE A 122 0.17 9.68 21.16
CA ILE A 122 0.57 10.65 22.20
C ILE A 122 -0.51 11.74 22.33
N GLU A 123 -0.95 12.31 21.21
CA GLU A 123 -1.97 13.38 21.16
C GLU A 123 -3.34 12.93 21.67
N THR A 124 -3.61 11.63 21.64
CA THR A 124 -4.89 11.03 22.07
C THR A 124 -4.74 10.12 23.28
N ALA A 125 -3.65 10.24 24.03
CA ALA A 125 -3.33 9.35 25.15
C ALA A 125 -4.38 9.40 26.27
N ASP A 126 -5.04 10.55 26.42
CA ASP A 126 -6.13 10.84 27.37
C ASP A 126 -7.44 10.11 27.07
N ARG A 127 -7.67 9.72 25.80
CA ARG A 127 -8.89 9.03 25.38
C ARG A 127 -8.95 7.58 25.89
N PRO A 128 -10.14 7.01 26.15
CA PRO A 128 -10.30 5.58 26.47
C PRO A 128 -9.72 4.66 25.40
N THR A 129 -9.28 3.45 25.78
CA THR A 129 -8.72 2.48 24.81
C THR A 129 -9.77 1.98 23.81
N ASP A 130 -11.04 1.93 24.20
CA ASP A 130 -12.19 1.56 23.35
C ASP A 130 -12.79 2.75 22.58
N ASP A 131 -12.17 3.94 22.67
CA ASP A 131 -12.54 5.07 21.83
C ASP A 131 -12.38 4.73 20.35
N ARG A 132 -13.36 5.14 19.54
CA ARG A 132 -13.43 4.82 18.11
C ARG A 132 -12.18 5.26 17.34
N ILE A 133 -11.57 6.39 17.70
CA ILE A 133 -10.35 6.90 17.07
C ILE A 133 -9.18 5.99 17.40
N ILE A 134 -9.03 5.60 18.66
CA ILE A 134 -7.95 4.68 19.09
C ILE A 134 -8.09 3.32 18.38
N GLN A 135 -9.31 2.78 18.33
CA GLN A 135 -9.58 1.53 17.61
C GLN A 135 -9.27 1.64 16.11
N HIS A 136 -9.63 2.76 15.49
CA HIS A 136 -9.33 3.01 14.07
C HIS A 136 -7.82 3.07 13.81
N LEU A 137 -7.08 3.87 14.57
CA LEU A 137 -5.61 3.99 14.46
C LEU A 137 -4.93 2.62 14.60
N MET A 138 -5.45 1.75 15.47
CA MET A 138 -4.86 0.43 15.74
C MET A 138 -5.32 -0.68 14.77
N THR A 139 -6.27 -0.40 13.86
CA THR A 139 -6.79 -1.41 12.91
C THR A 139 -5.71 -1.85 11.92
N ALA A 140 -5.10 -0.90 11.23
CA ALA A 140 -4.05 -1.13 10.23
C ALA A 140 -2.99 0.00 10.28
N PRO A 141 -2.24 0.13 11.39
CA PRO A 141 -1.45 1.33 11.68
C PRO A 141 -0.34 1.62 10.66
N VAL A 142 0.14 0.61 9.94
CA VAL A 142 1.26 0.77 8.99
C VAL A 142 0.92 0.16 7.64
N GLU A 143 -0.33 0.30 7.19
CA GLU A 143 -0.78 -0.29 5.92
C GLU A 143 -0.04 0.24 4.69
N ASP A 144 -0.20 -0.42 3.55
CA ASP A 144 0.51 -0.06 2.32
C ASP A 144 -0.13 1.11 1.58
N ALA A 145 -1.44 1.32 1.75
CA ALA A 145 -2.19 2.29 0.97
C ALA A 145 -1.83 3.74 1.34
N GLY A 146 -1.88 4.62 0.36
CA GLY A 146 -1.58 6.03 0.54
C GLY A 146 -2.27 6.89 -0.51
N GLN A 147 -1.96 8.19 -0.47
CA GLN A 147 -2.55 9.21 -1.32
C GLN A 147 -1.46 10.08 -1.96
N TRP A 148 -1.86 10.93 -2.91
CA TRP A 148 -0.95 11.78 -3.65
C TRP A 148 -0.08 12.68 -2.76
N ASP A 149 -0.68 13.40 -1.80
CA ASP A 149 0.08 14.30 -0.93
C ASP A 149 1.11 13.55 -0.07
N MET A 150 0.79 12.31 0.34
CA MET A 150 1.75 11.45 1.04
C MET A 150 2.93 11.09 0.14
N PHE A 151 2.68 10.88 -1.15
CA PHE A 151 3.72 10.55 -2.12
C PHE A 151 4.63 11.76 -2.34
N VAL A 152 4.04 12.94 -2.53
CA VAL A 152 4.77 14.22 -2.64
C VAL A 152 5.66 14.44 -1.41
N ASN A 153 5.11 14.28 -0.20
CA ASN A 153 5.87 14.41 1.05
C ASN A 153 7.08 13.47 1.11
N LEU A 154 6.94 12.23 0.62
CA LEU A 154 8.04 11.27 0.59
C LEU A 154 9.11 11.66 -0.43
N VAL A 155 8.70 12.07 -1.64
CA VAL A 155 9.64 12.51 -2.68
C VAL A 155 10.38 13.77 -2.25
N ASP A 156 9.69 14.74 -1.66
CA ASP A 156 10.31 15.98 -1.18
C ASP A 156 11.32 15.74 -0.04
N LYS A 157 11.03 14.77 0.84
CA LYS A 157 11.88 14.49 2.01
C LYS A 157 13.03 13.54 1.71
N TYR A 158 12.78 12.52 0.89
CA TYR A 158 13.71 11.40 0.69
C TYR A 158 14.20 11.27 -0.76
N GLY A 159 13.64 12.03 -1.69
CA GLY A 159 13.95 11.88 -3.11
C GLY A 159 13.50 10.54 -3.67
N VAL A 160 14.15 10.11 -4.73
CA VAL A 160 13.89 8.84 -5.41
C VAL A 160 15.20 8.22 -5.88
N VAL A 161 15.20 6.91 -6.12
CA VAL A 161 16.38 6.20 -6.64
C VAL A 161 15.96 5.27 -7.77
N PRO A 162 16.88 4.92 -8.70
CA PRO A 162 16.59 3.93 -9.71
C PRO A 162 16.37 2.56 -9.06
N LYS A 163 15.54 1.71 -9.68
CA LYS A 163 15.17 0.39 -9.15
C LYS A 163 16.37 -0.51 -8.88
N GLU A 164 17.45 -0.38 -9.65
CA GLU A 164 18.67 -1.14 -9.44
C GLU A 164 19.43 -0.78 -8.15
N ALA A 165 19.25 0.43 -7.62
CA ALA A 165 19.88 0.85 -6.37
C ALA A 165 19.19 0.25 -5.13
N MET A 166 17.90 -0.05 -5.23
CA MET A 166 17.15 -0.76 -4.20
C MET A 166 16.08 -1.65 -4.87
N PRO A 167 16.42 -2.88 -5.24
CA PRO A 167 15.50 -3.77 -5.94
C PRO A 167 14.38 -4.27 -5.03
N GLU A 168 13.37 -4.88 -5.64
CA GLU A 168 12.31 -5.56 -4.92
C GLU A 168 12.86 -6.77 -4.14
N THR A 169 12.33 -6.96 -2.94
CA THR A 169 12.49 -8.16 -2.09
C THR A 169 11.20 -8.98 -2.06
N GLU A 170 11.26 -10.19 -1.50
CA GLU A 170 10.05 -10.99 -1.24
C GLU A 170 8.99 -10.17 -0.50
N SER A 171 9.39 -9.50 0.57
CA SER A 171 8.45 -8.77 1.42
C SER A 171 7.95 -7.48 0.77
N SER A 172 8.70 -6.87 -0.14
CA SER A 172 8.20 -5.73 -0.90
C SER A 172 7.05 -6.14 -1.85
N GLY A 173 7.17 -7.30 -2.50
CA GLY A 173 6.15 -7.86 -3.39
C GLY A 173 5.06 -8.69 -2.69
N ASN A 174 5.16 -8.91 -1.37
CA ASN A 174 4.23 -9.71 -0.57
C ASN A 174 4.23 -9.23 0.89
N THR A 175 3.59 -8.09 1.15
CA THR A 175 3.79 -7.30 2.39
C THR A 175 3.13 -7.86 3.63
N ARG A 176 2.23 -8.84 3.50
CA ARG A 176 1.37 -9.32 4.60
C ARG A 176 2.16 -9.67 5.87
N GLN A 177 3.25 -10.41 5.74
CA GLN A 177 4.02 -10.84 6.92
C GLN A 177 4.81 -9.71 7.56
N MET A 178 5.45 -8.87 6.75
CA MET A 178 6.13 -7.66 7.23
C MET A 178 5.14 -6.74 7.96
N ASN A 179 3.96 -6.49 7.37
CA ASN A 179 2.92 -5.66 7.96
C ASN A 179 2.41 -6.24 9.29
N ASN A 180 2.24 -7.56 9.40
CA ASN A 180 1.88 -8.19 10.68
C ASN A 180 2.90 -7.90 11.78
N SER A 181 4.20 -8.02 11.48
CA SER A 181 5.28 -7.70 12.43
C SER A 181 5.32 -6.22 12.81
N LEU A 182 5.13 -5.32 11.84
CA LEU A 182 5.06 -3.88 12.06
C LEU A 182 3.84 -3.49 12.89
N TYR A 183 2.67 -4.05 12.60
CA TYR A 183 1.44 -3.77 13.34
C TYR A 183 1.58 -4.22 14.78
N TYR A 184 2.16 -5.40 15.01
CA TYR A 184 2.46 -5.86 16.36
C TYR A 184 3.34 -4.86 17.09
N GLN A 185 4.43 -4.38 16.47
CA GLN A 185 5.32 -3.46 17.15
C GLN A 185 4.74 -2.07 17.39
N VAL A 186 4.03 -1.50 16.42
CA VAL A 186 3.38 -0.19 16.62
C VAL A 186 2.31 -0.27 17.70
N ARG A 187 1.56 -1.37 17.80
CA ARG A 187 0.60 -1.60 18.89
C ARG A 187 1.27 -1.73 20.26
N GLN A 188 2.43 -2.39 20.34
CA GLN A 188 3.22 -2.45 21.58
C GLN A 188 3.73 -1.06 22.00
N GLY A 189 4.27 -0.30 21.04
CA GLY A 189 4.68 1.09 21.27
C GLY A 189 3.52 1.98 21.74
N ALA A 190 2.37 1.87 21.09
CA ALA A 190 1.16 2.59 21.47
C ALA A 190 0.69 2.25 22.90
N ALA A 191 0.68 0.95 23.26
CA ALA A 191 0.35 0.52 24.61
C ALA A 191 1.32 1.09 25.65
N LYS A 192 2.63 1.10 25.35
CA LYS A 192 3.65 1.66 26.23
C LYS A 192 3.48 3.17 26.42
N ILE A 193 3.27 3.93 25.34
CA ILE A 193 3.01 5.37 25.39
C ILE A 193 1.81 5.66 26.30
N ARG A 194 0.70 4.93 26.13
CA ARG A 194 -0.51 5.12 26.94
C ARG A 194 -0.33 4.72 28.40
N SER A 195 0.53 3.75 28.70
CA SER A 195 0.92 3.42 30.08
C SER A 195 1.67 4.58 30.73
N LEU A 196 2.65 5.14 30.02
CA LEU A 196 3.44 6.28 30.48
C LEU A 196 2.57 7.52 30.71
N TYR A 197 1.55 7.74 29.88
CA TYR A 197 0.56 8.78 30.11
C TYR A 197 -0.21 8.58 31.43
N LYS A 198 -0.69 7.36 31.71
CA LYS A 198 -1.40 7.03 32.96
C LYS A 198 -0.51 7.12 34.20
N GLU A 199 0.79 6.87 34.03
CA GLU A 199 1.83 6.99 35.05
C GLU A 199 2.29 8.44 35.26
N GLU A 200 1.74 9.41 34.50
CA GLU A 200 2.14 10.82 34.51
C GLU A 200 3.65 11.03 34.26
N ALA A 201 4.27 10.15 33.46
CA ALA A 201 5.72 10.14 33.20
C ALA A 201 6.22 11.33 32.35
N GLY A 202 5.32 12.14 31.80
CA GLY A 202 5.63 13.32 31.00
C GLY A 202 5.83 13.05 29.50
N LEU A 203 5.78 14.14 28.71
CA LEU A 203 5.84 14.09 27.25
C LEU A 203 7.15 13.51 26.71
N ASP A 204 8.28 13.82 27.35
CA ASP A 204 9.59 13.35 26.93
C ASP A 204 9.72 11.83 27.04
N ALA A 205 9.18 11.24 28.11
CA ALA A 205 9.15 9.78 28.28
C ALA A 205 8.30 9.10 27.20
N MET A 206 7.14 9.68 26.86
CA MET A 206 6.28 9.17 25.79
C MET A 206 6.96 9.25 24.42
N ARG A 207 7.63 10.37 24.11
CA ARG A 207 8.40 10.53 22.87
C ARG A 207 9.61 9.61 22.82
N GLN A 208 10.26 9.33 23.95
CA GLN A 208 11.32 8.32 23.99
C GLN A 208 10.78 6.92 23.64
N ALA A 209 9.63 6.53 24.21
CA ALA A 209 8.99 5.25 23.86
C ALA A 209 8.62 5.17 22.36
N LYS A 210 8.21 6.29 21.75
CA LYS A 210 8.04 6.40 20.30
C LYS A 210 9.35 6.12 19.57
N MET A 211 10.45 6.79 19.95
CA MET A 211 11.75 6.61 19.29
C MET A 211 12.30 5.18 19.42
N ASP A 212 12.12 4.53 20.57
CA ASP A 212 12.51 3.13 20.77
C ASP A 212 11.70 2.18 19.86
N THR A 213 10.41 2.47 19.70
CA THR A 213 9.52 1.74 18.79
C THR A 213 9.95 1.94 17.33
N LEU A 214 10.23 3.18 16.92
CA LEU A 214 10.69 3.51 15.58
C LEU A 214 12.05 2.87 15.25
N THR A 215 12.95 2.78 16.22
CA THR A 215 14.22 2.05 16.07
C THR A 215 13.98 0.58 15.73
N THR A 216 12.98 -0.04 16.37
CA THR A 216 12.60 -1.42 16.07
C THR A 216 11.91 -1.55 14.72
N VAL A 217 11.01 -0.62 14.37
CA VAL A 217 10.37 -0.56 13.04
C VAL A 217 11.42 -0.46 11.95
N TYR A 218 12.37 0.47 12.06
CA TYR A 218 13.46 0.65 11.09
C TYR A 218 14.26 -0.64 10.92
N ARG A 219 14.61 -1.31 12.03
CA ARG A 219 15.30 -2.62 11.99
C ARG A 219 14.48 -3.70 11.27
N ILE A 220 13.17 -3.79 11.52
CA ILE A 220 12.28 -4.73 10.81
C ILE A 220 12.31 -4.42 9.31
N LEU A 221 12.17 -3.16 8.92
CA LEU A 221 12.18 -2.75 7.53
C LEU A 221 13.53 -3.06 6.86
N CYS A 222 14.67 -2.80 7.51
CA CYS A 222 15.99 -3.18 6.99
C CYS A 222 16.11 -4.69 6.74
N ILE A 223 15.54 -5.51 7.62
CA ILE A 223 15.56 -6.97 7.47
C ILE A 223 14.69 -7.43 6.28
N HIS A 224 13.53 -6.79 6.07
CA HIS A 224 12.59 -7.18 5.03
C HIS A 224 12.88 -6.57 3.64
N LEU A 225 13.39 -5.35 3.60
CA LEU A 225 13.48 -4.52 2.39
C LEU A 225 14.94 -4.19 2.01
N GLY A 226 15.90 -4.47 2.89
CA GLY A 226 17.27 -4.00 2.75
C GLY A 226 17.47 -2.58 3.28
N ASN A 227 18.71 -2.11 3.24
CA ASN A 227 19.05 -0.77 3.71
C ASN A 227 18.82 0.24 2.57
N PRO A 228 18.10 1.35 2.81
CA PRO A 228 17.94 2.39 1.80
C PRO A 228 19.31 3.01 1.47
N PRO A 229 19.67 3.17 0.19
CA PRO A 229 20.92 3.80 -0.20
C PRO A 229 20.91 5.29 0.17
N SER A 230 22.02 5.77 0.72
CA SER A 230 22.28 7.21 0.92
C SER A 230 22.98 7.85 -0.28
N ILE A 231 23.63 7.03 -1.11
CA ILE A 231 24.34 7.41 -2.33
C ILE A 231 24.06 6.33 -3.39
N VAL A 232 23.87 6.77 -4.63
CA VAL A 232 23.70 5.92 -5.81
C VAL A 232 24.78 6.28 -6.83
N ASP A 233 25.63 5.32 -7.22
CA ASP A 233 26.55 5.48 -8.36
C ASP A 233 25.78 5.19 -9.66
N TRP A 234 25.30 6.24 -10.32
CA TRP A 234 24.37 6.11 -11.44
C TRP A 234 25.10 6.03 -12.78
N GLN A 235 24.74 5.02 -13.56
CA GLN A 235 25.26 4.79 -14.90
C GLN A 235 24.25 4.01 -15.74
N TRP A 236 24.22 4.25 -17.05
CA TRP A 236 23.28 3.57 -17.94
C TRP A 236 23.84 3.44 -19.36
N ARG A 237 23.16 2.66 -20.19
CA ARG A 237 23.33 2.67 -21.64
C ARG A 237 22.06 3.20 -22.29
N ASP A 238 22.22 4.10 -23.24
CA ASP A 238 21.09 4.65 -23.99
C ASP A 238 20.63 3.72 -25.13
N ARG A 239 19.60 4.17 -25.87
CA ARG A 239 19.01 3.48 -27.03
C ARG A 239 20.03 3.24 -28.17
N ASP A 240 21.09 4.04 -28.24
CA ASP A 240 22.17 3.94 -29.22
C ASP A 240 23.32 3.04 -28.75
N GLY A 241 23.21 2.49 -27.53
CA GLY A 241 24.20 1.63 -26.91
C GLY A 241 25.38 2.39 -26.30
N LYS A 242 25.35 3.73 -26.27
CA LYS A 242 26.40 4.56 -25.67
C LYS A 242 26.30 4.49 -24.15
N PHE A 243 27.45 4.32 -23.50
CA PHE A 243 27.56 4.32 -22.05
C PHE A 243 27.59 5.75 -21.51
N HIS A 244 26.85 5.96 -20.43
CA HIS A 244 26.79 7.20 -19.66
C HIS A 244 27.00 6.90 -18.19
N ARG A 245 27.53 7.89 -17.46
CA ARG A 245 27.71 7.86 -16.01
C ARG A 245 27.47 9.25 -15.47
N ASP A 246 26.68 9.33 -14.40
CA ASP A 246 26.44 10.56 -13.65
C ASP A 246 26.98 10.50 -12.20
N GLY A 247 27.77 9.46 -11.91
CA GLY A 247 28.54 9.35 -10.67
C GLY A 247 27.66 9.18 -9.44
N GLU A 248 28.22 9.54 -8.29
CA GLU A 248 27.57 9.43 -6.99
C GLU A 248 26.56 10.56 -6.77
N LEU A 249 25.28 10.20 -6.64
CA LEU A 249 24.17 11.10 -6.36
C LEU A 249 23.50 10.70 -5.06
N THR A 250 23.05 11.68 -4.25
CA THR A 250 22.06 11.37 -3.22
C THR A 250 20.69 11.11 -3.86
N PRO A 251 19.76 10.44 -3.16
CA PRO A 251 18.38 10.28 -3.63
C PRO A 251 17.67 11.60 -3.97
N LEU A 252 17.98 12.69 -3.26
CA LEU A 252 17.46 14.03 -3.54
C LEU A 252 18.09 14.63 -4.80
N ASP A 253 19.41 14.52 -4.96
CA ASP A 253 20.09 14.96 -6.20
C ASP A 253 19.55 14.21 -7.43
N PHE A 254 19.27 12.91 -7.28
CA PHE A 254 18.68 12.09 -8.33
C PHE A 254 17.26 12.56 -8.68
N ALA A 255 16.44 12.86 -7.67
CA ALA A 255 15.10 13.41 -7.87
C ALA A 255 15.15 14.75 -8.63
N ASP A 256 15.94 15.71 -8.14
CA ASP A 256 16.08 17.05 -8.72
C ASP A 256 16.60 17.02 -10.15
N ARG A 257 17.44 16.05 -10.49
CA ARG A 257 18.04 15.93 -11.83
C ARG A 257 17.14 15.21 -12.82
N TYR A 258 16.37 14.21 -12.40
CA TYR A 258 15.69 13.29 -13.32
C TYR A 258 14.16 13.35 -13.28
N ILE A 259 13.56 14.00 -12.29
CA ILE A 259 12.13 14.34 -12.30
C ILE A 259 11.99 15.75 -12.88
N SER A 260 11.57 15.85 -14.13
CA SER A 260 11.24 17.15 -14.76
C SER A 260 9.78 17.55 -14.59
N THR A 261 8.91 16.60 -14.23
CA THR A 261 7.49 16.86 -14.02
C THR A 261 7.31 17.73 -12.78
N ASP A 262 6.61 18.87 -12.90
CA ASP A 262 6.22 19.65 -11.75
C ASP A 262 5.05 18.98 -11.02
N TYR A 263 5.36 18.24 -9.97
CA TYR A 263 4.39 17.43 -9.23
C TYR A 263 3.82 18.13 -7.99
N ARG A 264 4.41 19.25 -7.56
CA ARG A 264 4.00 19.92 -6.31
C ARG A 264 2.68 20.68 -6.44
N ASP A 265 2.36 21.13 -7.66
CA ASP A 265 1.14 21.87 -7.98
C ASP A 265 0.04 20.99 -8.61
N MET A 266 0.21 19.66 -8.62
CA MET A 266 -0.80 18.74 -9.15
C MET A 266 -1.97 18.58 -8.16
N VAL A 267 -3.19 18.76 -8.66
CA VAL A 267 -4.47 18.70 -7.90
C VAL A 267 -5.35 17.58 -8.45
#